data_AF-A0A2E6J785-F1
#
_entry.id   AF-A0A2E6J785-F1
#
_cell.length_a   1.000
_cell.length_b   1.000
_cell.length_c   1.000
_cell.angle_alpha   90.00
_cell.angle_beta   90.00
_cell.angle_gamma   90.00
#
_symmetry.space_group_name_H-M   'P 1'
#
loop_
_entity.id
_entity.type
_entity.pdbx_description
1 polymer ?
#
loop_
_entity_poly.entity_id
_entity_poly.type
_entity_poly.pdbx_seq_one_letter_code
_entity_poly.pdbx_strand_id
1 'polypeptide(L)'
;MLLLAERLMVELQDLISFTDIENLLFNSEFPEDFDLSTLKSELGVTKYRGHVNFFYGVIVEEKLQYIVEQEIEKRYYSNGIGDINNPSNKTFQKLYKATFDNLYIKFCIDTSVTKTKMFYFNDYIKFTYWLFKYRINISDGAKIASDTKKALKHITIKPQSCFAPVLFQLG
;
A
#
# COMPACT_ATOMS: atom_id res chain seq x y z
N MET A 1 5.76 -16.50 3.58
CA MET A 1 4.80 -16.39 2.47
C MET A 1 5.24 -17.20 1.25
N LEU A 2 6.50 -17.15 0.82
CA LEU A 2 6.98 -17.95 -0.34
C LEU A 2 6.72 -19.45 -0.21
N LEU A 3 6.93 -20.06 0.96
CA LEU A 3 6.76 -21.51 1.15
C LEU A 3 5.34 -22.03 0.85
N LEU A 4 4.31 -21.22 1.12
CA LEU A 4 2.94 -21.60 0.79
C LEU A 4 2.70 -21.49 -0.72
N ALA A 5 3.22 -20.42 -1.33
CA ALA A 5 3.10 -20.23 -2.76
C ALA A 5 3.84 -21.33 -3.54
N GLU A 6 5.05 -21.69 -3.08
CA GLU A 6 5.83 -22.80 -3.61
C GLU A 6 5.07 -24.14 -3.53
N ARG A 7 4.44 -24.44 -2.40
CA ARG A 7 3.60 -25.65 -2.25
C ARG A 7 2.41 -25.67 -3.18
N LEU A 8 1.75 -24.52 -3.38
CA LEU A 8 0.63 -24.42 -4.31
C LEU A 8 1.09 -24.55 -5.77
N MET A 9 2.29 -24.07 -6.09
CA MET A 9 2.86 -24.15 -7.43
C MET A 9 3.24 -25.56 -7.85
N VAL A 10 3.78 -26.35 -6.93
CA VAL A 10 4.06 -27.78 -7.19
C VAL A 10 2.77 -28.51 -7.59
N GLU A 11 1.65 -28.20 -6.95
CA GLU A 11 0.36 -28.83 -7.26
C GLU A 11 -0.27 -28.31 -8.56
N LEU A 12 0.03 -27.07 -8.96
CA LEU A 12 -0.53 -26.40 -10.14
C LEU A 12 0.36 -26.46 -11.38
N GLN A 13 1.50 -27.17 -11.30
CA GLN A 13 2.55 -27.16 -12.31
C GLN A 13 2.09 -27.65 -13.70
N ASP A 14 1.02 -28.46 -13.73
CA ASP A 14 0.42 -28.99 -14.96
C ASP A 14 -0.68 -28.09 -15.55
N LEU A 15 -1.12 -27.05 -14.82
CA LEU A 15 -2.30 -26.23 -15.16
C LEU A 15 -1.96 -24.80 -15.59
N ILE A 16 -0.81 -24.26 -15.18
CA ILE A 16 -0.45 -22.85 -15.39
C ILE A 16 0.99 -22.76 -15.91
N SER A 17 1.25 -21.86 -16.87
CA SER A 17 2.59 -21.66 -17.39
C SER A 17 3.52 -21.08 -16.31
N PHE A 18 4.81 -21.44 -16.37
CA PHE A 18 5.81 -20.92 -15.43
C PHE A 18 5.90 -19.38 -15.46
N THR A 19 5.72 -18.78 -16.65
CA THR A 19 5.72 -17.33 -16.82
C THR A 19 4.57 -16.66 -16.09
N ASP A 20 3.37 -17.23 -16.15
CA ASP A 20 2.21 -16.69 -15.45
C ASP A 20 2.35 -16.79 -13.93
N ILE A 21 2.97 -17.88 -13.46
CA ILE A 21 3.28 -18.09 -12.05
C ILE A 21 4.27 -17.04 -11.53
N GLU A 22 5.34 -16.76 -12.27
CA GLU A 22 6.30 -15.70 -11.93
C GLU A 22 5.63 -14.33 -11.91
N ASN A 23 4.80 -14.04 -12.92
CA ASN A 23 4.04 -12.80 -12.99
C ASN A 23 3.10 -12.63 -11.80
N LEU A 24 2.42 -13.69 -11.37
CA LEU A 24 1.53 -13.64 -10.21
C LEU A 24 2.29 -13.39 -8.91
N LEU A 25 3.45 -14.03 -8.72
CA LEU A 25 4.25 -13.90 -7.50
C LEU A 25 4.90 -12.53 -7.34
N PHE A 26 5.57 -12.08 -8.40
CA PHE A 26 6.46 -10.94 -8.31
C PHE A 26 5.79 -9.65 -8.79
N ASN A 27 4.89 -9.78 -9.77
CA ASN A 27 4.22 -8.63 -10.37
C ASN A 27 2.75 -8.50 -9.92
N SER A 28 2.22 -9.50 -9.18
CA SER A 28 0.81 -9.55 -8.79
C SER A 28 -0.15 -9.46 -9.98
N GLU A 29 0.27 -10.05 -11.11
CA GLU A 29 -0.45 -10.07 -12.38
C GLU A 29 -1.07 -11.45 -12.61
N PHE A 30 -2.36 -11.46 -12.95
CA PHE A 30 -3.05 -12.67 -13.35
C PHE A 30 -2.74 -13.03 -14.81
N PRO A 31 -2.88 -14.32 -15.18
CA PRO A 31 -2.84 -14.75 -16.57
C PRO A 31 -3.83 -13.96 -17.46
N GLU A 32 -3.52 -13.81 -18.75
CA GLU A 32 -4.38 -13.03 -19.66
C GLU A 32 -5.77 -13.64 -19.86
N ASP A 33 -5.89 -14.96 -19.74
CA ASP A 33 -7.12 -15.74 -19.85
C ASP A 33 -7.99 -15.67 -18.58
N PHE A 34 -7.47 -15.11 -17.49
CA PHE A 34 -8.23 -14.95 -16.24
C PHE A 34 -9.18 -13.74 -16.30
N ASP A 35 -10.48 -13.99 -16.14
CA ASP A 35 -11.47 -12.92 -16.01
C ASP A 35 -11.47 -12.32 -14.60
N LEU A 36 -10.78 -11.19 -14.46
CA LEU A 36 -10.71 -10.40 -13.23
C LEU A 36 -12.07 -9.92 -12.69
N SER A 37 -13.13 -9.91 -13.50
CA SER A 37 -14.48 -9.56 -13.03
C SER A 37 -15.02 -10.59 -12.02
N THR A 38 -14.60 -11.85 -12.16
CA THR A 38 -14.99 -12.97 -11.28
C THR A 38 -14.25 -12.96 -9.94
N LEU A 39 -13.16 -12.18 -9.80
CA LEU A 39 -12.31 -12.18 -8.61
C LEU A 39 -13.10 -11.92 -7.31
N LYS A 40 -14.15 -11.08 -7.38
CA LYS A 40 -15.01 -10.77 -6.23
C LYS A 40 -15.88 -11.97 -5.81
N SER A 41 -16.43 -12.73 -6.76
CA SER A 41 -17.22 -13.93 -6.45
C SER A 41 -16.33 -15.05 -5.93
N GLU A 42 -15.17 -15.27 -6.55
CA GLU A 42 -14.24 -16.33 -6.17
C GLU A 42 -13.62 -16.13 -4.78
N LEU A 43 -13.22 -14.89 -4.44
CA LEU A 43 -12.70 -14.59 -3.10
C LEU A 43 -13.80 -14.58 -2.03
N GLY A 44 -15.03 -14.30 -2.43
CA GLY A 44 -16.14 -13.99 -1.53
C GLY A 44 -16.02 -12.61 -0.88
N VAL A 45 -17.16 -12.13 -0.38
CA VAL A 45 -17.35 -10.74 0.09
C VAL A 45 -16.36 -10.34 1.18
N THR A 46 -16.09 -11.22 2.15
CA THR A 46 -15.23 -10.90 3.30
C THR A 46 -13.77 -10.70 2.89
N LYS A 47 -13.21 -11.62 2.09
CA LYS A 47 -11.82 -11.52 1.62
C LYS A 47 -11.66 -10.38 0.62
N TYR A 48 -12.63 -10.20 -0.27
CA TYR A 48 -12.62 -9.09 -1.22
C TYR A 48 -12.67 -7.73 -0.52
N ARG A 49 -13.46 -7.59 0.55
CA ARG A 49 -13.43 -6.36 1.36
C ARG A 49 -12.06 -6.13 2.02
N GLY A 50 -11.43 -7.20 2.50
CA GLY A 50 -10.05 -7.14 3.00
C GLY A 50 -9.06 -6.68 1.92
N HIS A 51 -9.18 -7.21 0.71
CA HIS A 51 -8.39 -6.82 -0.47
C HIS A 51 -8.52 -5.33 -0.80
N VAL A 52 -9.75 -4.82 -0.87
CA VAL A 52 -10.02 -3.40 -1.12
C VAL A 52 -9.50 -2.52 0.02
N ASN A 53 -9.70 -2.95 1.28
CA ASN A 53 -9.18 -2.23 2.43
C ASN A 53 -7.65 -2.16 2.44
N PHE A 54 -6.97 -3.22 2.01
CA PHE A 54 -5.52 -3.25 1.87
C PHE A 54 -5.05 -2.28 0.77
N PHE A 55 -5.72 -2.26 -0.38
CA PHE A 55 -5.40 -1.33 -1.45
C PHE A 55 -5.48 0.14 -0.98
N TYR A 56 -6.61 0.56 -0.41
CA TYR A 56 -6.76 1.95 0.03
C TYR A 56 -5.99 2.29 1.30
N GLY A 57 -5.91 1.34 2.24
CA GLY A 57 -5.33 1.58 3.55
C GLY A 57 -3.83 1.39 3.62
N VAL A 58 -3.22 0.70 2.65
CA VAL A 58 -1.77 0.43 2.62
C VAL A 58 -1.18 0.97 1.33
N ILE A 59 -1.54 0.42 0.17
CA ILE A 59 -0.89 0.75 -1.12
C ILE A 59 -1.06 2.23 -1.49
N VAL A 60 -2.29 2.74 -1.38
CA VAL A 60 -2.59 4.16 -1.64
C VAL A 60 -1.93 5.07 -0.62
N GLU A 61 -1.87 4.65 0.64
CA GLU A 61 -1.25 5.44 1.72
C GLU A 61 0.28 5.53 1.56
N GLU A 62 0.96 4.43 1.23
CA GLU A 62 2.39 4.41 0.89
C GLU A 62 2.69 5.29 -0.32
N LYS A 63 1.85 5.19 -1.35
CA LYS A 63 2.02 6.03 -2.54
C LYS A 63 1.85 7.52 -2.21
N LEU A 64 0.90 7.85 -1.34
CA LEU A 64 0.71 9.21 -0.85
C LEU A 64 1.96 9.72 -0.12
N GLN A 65 2.52 8.92 0.80
CA GLN A 65 3.77 9.24 1.49
C GLN A 65 4.90 9.54 0.50
N TYR A 66 5.11 8.65 -0.47
CA TYR A 66 6.12 8.83 -1.52
C TYR A 66 5.92 10.12 -2.32
N ILE A 67 4.70 10.42 -2.78
CA ILE A 67 4.44 11.65 -3.55
C ILE A 67 4.74 12.89 -2.71
N VAL A 68 4.36 12.87 -1.43
CA VAL A 68 4.58 14.00 -0.53
C VAL A 68 6.05 14.21 -0.25
N GLU A 69 6.82 13.12 -0.12
CA GLU A 69 8.27 13.14 0.00
C GLU A 69 8.90 13.77 -1.24
N GLN A 70 8.55 13.30 -2.44
CA GLN A 70 9.05 13.86 -3.70
C GLN A 70 8.72 15.35 -3.88
N GLU A 71 7.55 15.79 -3.43
CA GLU A 71 7.21 17.22 -3.42
C GLU A 71 8.09 18.04 -2.46
N ILE A 72 8.41 17.46 -1.30
CA ILE A 72 9.32 18.10 -0.36
C ILE A 72 10.70 18.18 -1.01
N GLU A 73 11.23 17.08 -1.53
CA GLU A 73 12.54 17.06 -2.19
C GLU A 73 12.64 18.08 -3.31
N LYS A 74 11.69 18.09 -4.23
CA LYS A 74 11.64 19.04 -5.34
C LYS A 74 11.66 20.50 -4.85
N ARG A 75 10.94 20.83 -3.78
CA ARG A 75 10.93 22.19 -3.21
C ARG A 75 12.29 22.57 -2.62
N TYR A 76 12.96 21.64 -1.95
CA TYR A 76 14.27 21.90 -1.35
C TYR A 76 15.35 22.10 -2.40
N TYR A 77 15.40 21.23 -3.42
CA TYR A 77 16.32 21.40 -4.55
C TYR A 77 16.07 22.71 -5.30
N SER A 78 14.81 23.10 -5.49
CA SER A 78 14.46 24.38 -6.14
C SER A 78 14.91 25.60 -5.33
N ASN A 79 15.07 25.46 -4.01
CA ASN A 79 15.55 26.50 -3.11
C ASN A 79 17.09 26.52 -2.96
N GLY A 80 17.82 25.73 -3.75
CA GLY A 80 19.29 25.66 -3.71
C GLY A 80 19.86 24.93 -2.50
N ILE A 81 19.03 24.23 -1.72
CA ILE A 81 19.47 23.43 -0.57
C ILE A 81 19.76 22.01 -1.07
N GLY A 82 21.03 21.62 -1.08
CA GLY A 82 21.50 20.35 -1.63
C GLY A 82 21.27 19.12 -0.74
N ASP A 83 21.06 19.31 0.57
CA ASP A 83 20.86 18.21 1.51
C ASP A 83 19.60 18.44 2.38
N ILE A 84 18.75 17.42 2.43
CA ILE A 84 17.51 17.43 3.19
C ILE A 84 17.72 16.54 4.40
N ASN A 85 17.91 17.16 5.56
CA ASN A 85 17.89 16.42 6.81
C ASN A 85 16.54 15.70 6.97
N ASN A 86 16.59 14.37 6.89
CA ASN A 86 15.50 13.43 7.13
C ASN A 86 14.18 13.76 6.38
N PRO A 87 14.12 13.55 5.06
CA PRO A 87 12.94 13.84 4.23
C PRO A 87 11.70 13.09 4.72
N SER A 88 11.88 11.84 5.16
CA SER A 88 10.79 11.00 5.64
C SER A 88 10.12 11.57 6.90
N ASN A 89 10.87 12.09 7.88
CA ASN A 89 10.24 12.74 9.03
C ASN A 89 9.44 13.99 8.64
N LYS A 90 9.87 14.75 7.62
CA LYS A 90 9.12 15.91 7.10
C LYS A 90 7.83 15.47 6.41
N THR A 91 7.88 14.35 5.67
CA THR A 91 6.69 13.72 5.06
C THR A 91 5.67 13.35 6.13
N PHE A 92 6.11 12.66 7.19
CA PHE A 92 5.25 12.24 8.29
C PHE A 92 4.67 13.44 9.05
N GLN A 93 5.46 14.48 9.29
CA GLN A 93 4.97 15.73 9.89
C GLN A 93 3.90 16.40 9.01
N LYS A 94 4.09 16.45 7.69
CA LYS A 94 3.15 17.06 6.74
C LYS A 94 1.82 16.28 6.65
N LEU A 95 1.88 14.95 6.63
CA LEU A 95 0.70 14.10 6.49
C LEU A 95 -0.04 13.87 7.81
N TYR A 96 0.71 13.60 8.88
CA TYR A 96 0.17 13.09 10.15
C TYR A 96 0.33 14.07 11.32
N LYS A 97 0.92 15.24 11.11
CA LYS A 97 1.19 16.26 12.14
C LYS A 97 2.11 15.77 13.27
N ALA A 98 2.89 14.70 13.03
CA ALA A 98 3.82 14.10 13.99
C ALA A 98 5.00 13.43 13.26
N THR A 99 6.11 13.21 13.97
CA THR A 99 7.27 12.47 13.45
C THR A 99 7.02 10.97 13.39
N PHE A 100 7.84 10.25 12.62
CA PHE A 100 7.79 8.79 12.52
C PHE A 100 7.86 8.14 13.90
N ASP A 101 8.85 8.52 14.72
CA ASP A 101 9.08 7.91 16.04
C ASP A 101 7.88 8.07 16.98
N ASN A 102 7.28 9.27 17.00
CA ASN A 102 6.11 9.54 17.84
C ASN A 102 4.89 8.72 17.39
N LEU A 103 4.70 8.58 16.07
CA LEU A 103 3.61 7.78 15.50
C LEU A 103 3.83 6.30 15.74
N TYR A 104 5.07 5.81 15.64
CA TYR A 104 5.39 4.42 15.90
C TYR A 104 5.20 4.06 17.38
N ILE A 105 5.62 4.95 18.29
CA ILE A 105 5.34 4.79 19.72
C ILE A 105 3.83 4.69 19.97
N LYS A 106 3.05 5.58 19.35
CA LYS A 106 1.59 5.57 19.48
C LYS A 106 0.98 4.28 18.92
N PHE A 107 1.45 3.82 17.76
CA PHE A 107 1.04 2.55 17.18
C PHE A 107 1.31 1.37 18.11
N CYS A 108 2.49 1.28 18.72
CA CYS A 108 2.82 0.22 19.68
C CYS A 108 1.88 0.24 20.90
N ILE A 109 1.56 1.44 21.41
CA ILE A 109 0.62 1.61 22.54
C ILE A 109 -0.79 1.15 22.15
N ASP A 110 -1.31 1.62 21.00
CA ASP A 110 -2.67 1.33 20.56
C ASP A 110 -2.87 -0.15 20.20
N THR A 111 -1.83 -0.83 19.71
CA THR A 111 -1.90 -2.22 19.25
C THR A 111 -1.41 -3.23 20.28
N SER A 112 -0.97 -2.78 21.47
CA SER A 112 -0.32 -3.62 22.49
C SER A 112 0.87 -4.42 21.96
N VAL A 113 1.51 -3.95 20.89
CA VAL A 113 2.71 -4.58 20.31
C VAL A 113 3.92 -4.12 21.10
N THR A 114 4.64 -5.06 21.71
CA THR A 114 5.90 -4.76 22.40
C THR A 114 6.89 -4.16 21.41
N LYS A 115 7.60 -3.09 21.80
CA LYS A 115 8.69 -2.52 20.98
C LYS A 115 9.74 -3.60 20.69
N THR A 116 9.67 -4.19 19.51
CA THR A 116 10.72 -5.06 18.98
C THR A 116 11.85 -4.18 18.46
N LYS A 117 13.10 -4.59 18.69
CA LYS A 117 14.28 -3.92 18.13
C LYS A 117 14.35 -4.01 16.60
N MET A 118 13.58 -4.91 16.00
CA MET A 118 13.62 -5.23 14.58
C MET A 118 12.26 -4.96 13.96
N PHE A 119 12.22 -3.99 13.04
CA PHE A 119 11.03 -3.59 12.32
C PHE A 119 10.76 -4.62 11.21
N TYR A 120 9.90 -5.60 11.47
CA TYR A 120 9.58 -6.61 10.47
C TYR A 120 8.65 -6.01 9.40
N PHE A 121 8.74 -6.52 8.16
CA PHE A 121 7.88 -6.10 7.06
C PHE A 121 6.38 -6.13 7.39
N ASN A 122 5.94 -7.14 8.15
CA ASN A 122 4.54 -7.24 8.59
C ASN A 122 4.15 -6.13 9.59
N ASP A 123 5.10 -5.66 10.40
CA ASP A 123 4.88 -4.55 11.31
C ASP A 123 4.75 -3.25 10.53
N TYR A 124 5.51 -3.09 9.44
CA TYR A 124 5.35 -1.95 8.53
C TYR A 124 3.97 -1.90 7.88
N ILE A 125 3.49 -2.99 7.29
CA ILE A 125 2.15 -3.03 6.66
C ILE A 125 1.05 -2.66 7.68
N LYS A 126 1.12 -3.24 8.89
CA LYS A 126 0.16 -2.94 9.96
C LYS A 126 0.26 -1.49 10.40
N PHE A 127 1.48 -0.96 10.51
CA PHE A 127 1.72 0.42 10.87
C PHE A 127 1.18 1.38 9.81
N THR A 128 1.41 1.14 8.52
CA THR A 128 0.85 1.91 7.41
C THR A 128 -0.68 1.90 7.44
N TYR A 129 -1.28 0.74 7.65
CA TYR A 129 -2.74 0.64 7.77
C TYR A 129 -3.28 1.42 8.99
N TRP A 130 -2.53 1.42 10.10
CA TRP A 130 -2.85 2.24 11.27
C TRP A 130 -2.68 3.73 10.97
N LEU A 131 -1.65 4.15 10.22
CA LEU A 131 -1.44 5.53 9.80
C LEU A 131 -2.58 6.04 8.91
N PHE A 132 -3.09 5.22 7.99
CA PHE A 132 -4.27 5.55 7.21
C PHE A 132 -5.49 5.84 8.11
N LYS A 133 -5.78 4.96 9.07
CA LYS A 133 -6.86 5.17 10.05
C LYS A 133 -6.63 6.43 10.89
N TYR A 134 -5.40 6.63 11.34
CA TYR A 134 -5.00 7.81 12.09
C TYR A 134 -5.23 9.09 11.28
N ARG A 135 -4.81 9.13 10.01
CA ARG A 135 -4.99 10.25 9.08
C ARG A 135 -6.46 10.58 8.86
N ILE A 136 -7.32 9.56 8.70
CA ILE A 136 -8.77 9.74 8.58
C ILE A 136 -9.33 10.47 9.81
N ASN A 137 -8.87 10.10 11.00
CA ASN A 137 -9.38 10.69 12.24
C ASN A 137 -8.93 12.14 12.47
N ILE A 138 -7.79 12.56 11.92
CA ILE A 138 -7.19 13.89 12.17
C ILE A 138 -7.34 14.90 11.01
N SER A 139 -7.97 14.47 9.92
CA SER A 139 -8.16 15.24 8.68
C SER A 139 -9.63 15.38 8.35
N ASP A 140 -10.00 16.46 7.65
CA ASP A 140 -11.34 16.59 7.09
C ASP A 140 -11.55 15.68 5.86
N GLY A 141 -12.81 15.41 5.52
CA GLY A 141 -13.18 14.53 4.41
C GLY A 141 -12.71 15.04 3.05
N ALA A 142 -12.66 16.37 2.86
CA ALA A 142 -12.22 16.97 1.61
C ALA A 142 -10.73 16.74 1.35
N LYS A 143 -9.90 16.89 2.38
CA LYS A 143 -8.47 16.62 2.35
C LYS A 143 -8.20 15.14 2.10
N ILE A 144 -8.91 14.24 2.78
CA ILE A 144 -8.77 12.79 2.57
C ILE A 144 -9.08 12.45 1.10
N ALA A 145 -10.21 12.92 0.56
CA ALA A 145 -10.59 12.67 -0.82
C ALA A 145 -9.58 13.24 -1.82
N SER A 146 -9.09 14.46 -1.59
CA SER A 146 -8.06 15.10 -2.43
C SER A 146 -6.75 14.32 -2.42
N ASP A 147 -6.25 13.94 -1.24
CA ASP A 147 -5.01 13.18 -1.09
C ASP A 147 -5.13 11.79 -1.70
N THR A 148 -6.25 11.09 -1.49
CA THR A 148 -6.50 9.79 -2.11
C THR A 148 -6.57 9.91 -3.63
N LYS A 149 -7.26 10.92 -4.17
CA LYS A 149 -7.30 11.18 -5.62
C LYS A 149 -5.92 11.48 -6.19
N LYS A 150 -5.09 12.23 -5.44
CA LYS A 150 -3.71 12.50 -5.81
C LYS A 150 -2.90 11.21 -5.86
N ALA A 151 -2.94 10.38 -4.82
CA ALA A 151 -2.25 9.10 -4.80
C ALA A 151 -2.64 8.19 -5.97
N LEU A 152 -3.95 8.01 -6.21
CA LEU A 152 -4.47 7.17 -7.29
C LEU A 152 -3.97 7.60 -8.67
N LYS A 153 -3.87 8.91 -8.95
CA LYS A 153 -3.34 9.42 -10.24
C LYS A 153 -1.90 9.00 -10.53
N HIS A 154 -1.12 8.69 -9.49
CA HIS A 154 0.28 8.31 -9.62
C HIS A 154 0.51 6.80 -9.48
N ILE A 155 -0.55 6.01 -9.24
CA ILE A 155 -0.47 4.55 -9.26
C ILE A 155 -0.70 4.09 -10.70
N THR A 156 0.30 3.46 -11.28
CA THR A 156 0.16 2.77 -12.56
C THR A 156 -0.25 1.33 -12.29
N ILE A 157 -1.49 0.96 -12.62
CA ILE A 157 -1.98 -0.42 -12.50
C ILE A 157 -2.07 -1.01 -13.90
N LYS A 158 -1.43 -2.17 -14.09
CA LYS A 158 -1.56 -2.93 -15.34
C LYS A 158 -2.95 -3.58 -15.42
N PRO A 159 -3.48 -3.81 -16.64
CA PRO A 159 -4.83 -4.37 -16.82
C PRO A 159 -5.07 -5.67 -16.06
N GLN A 160 -4.06 -6.56 -16.02
CA GLN A 160 -4.15 -7.86 -15.35
C GLN A 160 -3.70 -7.86 -13.88
N SER A 161 -3.48 -6.69 -13.28
CA SER A 161 -3.12 -6.63 -11.87
C SER A 161 -4.27 -7.06 -10.97
N CYS A 162 -3.96 -7.71 -9.85
CA CYS A 162 -4.93 -8.08 -8.81
C CYS A 162 -5.73 -6.88 -8.25
N PHE A 163 -5.23 -5.65 -8.41
CA PHE A 163 -5.91 -4.43 -7.99
C PHE A 163 -6.68 -3.71 -9.12
N ALA A 164 -6.57 -4.17 -10.37
CA ALA A 164 -7.33 -3.58 -11.49
C ALA A 164 -8.85 -3.55 -11.25
N PRO A 165 -9.48 -4.60 -10.65
CA PRO A 165 -10.90 -4.57 -10.29
C PRO A 165 -11.31 -3.47 -9.32
N VAL A 166 -10.37 -2.99 -8.50
CA VAL A 166 -10.64 -1.94 -7.51
C VAL A 166 -10.75 -0.58 -8.19
N LEU A 167 -10.06 -0.37 -9.31
CA LEU A 167 -10.13 0.86 -10.09
C LEU A 167 -11.35 0.91 -11.01
N PHE A 168 -11.82 -0.22 -11.53
CA PHE A 168 -13.06 -0.27 -12.32
C PHE A 168 -14.30 0.17 -11.53
N GLN A 169 -14.24 0.18 -10.20
CA GLN A 169 -15.32 0.68 -9.33
C GLN A 169 -15.33 2.21 -9.17
N LEU A 170 -14.31 2.91 -9.68
CA LEU A 170 -14.16 4.36 -9.56
C LEU A 170 -14.56 5.14 -10.83
N GLY A 171 -14.91 4.43 -11.92
CA GLY A 171 -15.44 5.01 -13.18
C GLY A 171 -16.93 4.75 -13.31
#